data_AF-A0A921GS11-F1
#
_entry.id   AF-A0A921GS11-F1
#
_cell.length_a   1.000
_cell.length_b   1.000
_cell.length_c   1.000
_cell.angle_alpha   90.00
_cell.angle_beta   90.00
_cell.angle_gamma   90.00
#
_symmetry.space_group_name_H-M   'P 1'
#
loop_
_entity.id
_entity.type
_entity.pdbx_description
1 polymer ?
#
loop_
_entity_poly.entity_id
_entity_poly.type
_entity_poly.pdbx_seq_one_letter_code
_entity_poly.pdbx_strand_id
1 'polypeptide(L)' 'LAFRQDSEVQEALKYSGIEELAEPTLGEGETLEDLLADRSTFEDFDADKAGERNYGFVRLQQLAMQHLLGFRA' A
#
# COMPACT_ATOMS: atom_id res chain seq x y z
N LEU A 1 -14.15 0.73 16.89
CA LEU A 1 -12.97 0.02 16.33
C LEU A 1 -11.73 0.84 16.69
N ALA A 2 -11.22 0.68 17.92
CA ALA A 2 -10.11 1.51 18.44
C ALA A 2 -8.89 1.48 17.48
N PHE A 3 -8.54 0.30 16.98
CA PHE A 3 -7.47 0.11 15.98
C PHE A 3 -7.60 1.01 14.74
N ARG A 4 -8.78 1.07 14.10
CA ARG A 4 -8.96 1.86 12.86
C ARG A 4 -9.03 3.38 13.12
N GLN A 5 -9.24 3.77 14.37
CA GLN A 5 -9.33 5.18 14.80
C GLN A 5 -7.98 5.72 15.31
N ASP A 6 -6.99 4.85 15.55
CA ASP A 6 -5.63 5.24 15.96
C ASP A 6 -4.86 5.88 14.79
N SER A 7 -4.34 7.09 14.99
CA SER A 7 -3.60 7.85 13.97
C SER A 7 -2.29 7.18 13.56
N GLU A 8 -1.61 6.47 14.46
CA GLU A 8 -0.41 5.70 14.10
C GLU A 8 -0.75 4.48 13.24
N VAL A 9 -1.92 3.89 13.47
CA VAL A 9 -2.43 2.80 12.61
C VAL A 9 -2.77 3.34 11.22
N GLN A 10 -3.43 4.50 11.14
CA GLN A 10 -3.74 5.15 9.85
C GLN A 10 -2.46 5.49 9.06
N GLU A 11 -1.45 6.03 9.73
CA GLU A 11 -0.14 6.28 9.11
C GLU A 11 0.51 4.98 8.63
N ALA A 12 0.48 3.92 9.44
CA ALA A 12 1.04 2.62 9.05
C ALA A 12 0.29 1.98 7.88
N LEU A 13 -1.04 2.08 7.84
CA LEU A 13 -1.87 1.62 6.72
C LEU A 13 -1.53 2.35 5.41
N LYS A 14 -1.38 3.68 5.48
CA LYS A 14 -0.99 4.51 4.34
C LYS A 14 0.42 4.17 3.85
N TYR A 15 1.39 4.04 4.77
CA TYR A 15 2.77 3.66 4.42
C TYR A 15 2.82 2.28 3.73
N SER A 16 2.03 1.33 4.24
CA SER A 16 1.89 -0.02 3.68
C SER A 16 1.19 -0.07 2.32
N GLY A 17 0.66 1.05 1.80
CA GLY A 17 -0.03 1.08 0.50
C GLY A 17 -1.34 0.31 0.48
N ILE A 18 -1.96 0.04 1.64
CA ILE A 18 -3.22 -0.73 1.69
C ILE A 18 -4.37 0.04 1.02
N GLU A 19 -4.35 1.38 1.10
CA GLU A 19 -5.34 2.23 0.45
C GLU A 19 -5.17 2.22 -1.08
N GLU A 20 -3.93 2.11 -1.58
CA GLU A 20 -3.63 2.05 -3.03
C GLU A 20 -4.24 0.80 -3.68
N LEU A 21 -4.45 -0.29 -2.93
CA LEU A 21 -5.09 -1.51 -3.44
C LEU A 21 -6.59 -1.30 -3.77
N ALA A 22 -7.21 -0.26 -3.23
CA ALA A 22 -8.59 0.10 -3.56
C ALA A 22 -8.72 0.85 -4.88
N GLU A 23 -7.61 1.37 -5.42
CA GLU A 23 -7.59 2.08 -6.69
C GLU A 23 -7.51 1.08 -7.86
N PRO A 24 -8.27 1.30 -8.95
CA PRO A 24 -8.10 0.52 -10.17
C PRO A 24 -6.66 0.60 -10.69
N THR A 25 -6.13 -0.53 -11.17
CA THR A 25 -4.79 -0.57 -11.78
C THR A 25 -4.73 0.24 -13.07
N LEU A 26 -5.78 0.16 -13.89
CA LEU A 26 -5.92 0.99 -15.08
C LEU A 26 -6.48 2.36 -14.68
N GLY A 27 -5.92 3.42 -15.26
CA GLY A 27 -6.43 4.77 -15.14
C GLY A 27 -7.83 4.93 -15.73
N GLU A 28 -8.50 6.03 -15.37
CA GLU A 28 -9.82 6.34 -15.91
C GLU A 28 -9.76 6.51 -17.43
N GLY A 29 -10.46 5.64 -18.16
CA GLY A 29 -10.51 5.64 -19.62
C GLY A 29 -9.29 5.02 -20.31
N GLU A 30 -8.32 4.49 -19.56
CA GLU A 30 -7.17 3.78 -20.11
C GLU A 30 -7.61 2.48 -20.81
N THR A 31 -7.14 2.29 -22.04
CA THR A 31 -7.39 1.07 -22.81
C THR A 31 -6.24 0.07 -22.67
N LEU A 32 -6.44 -1.16 -23.13
CA LEU A 32 -5.37 -2.15 -23.18
C LEU A 32 -4.25 -1.70 -24.12
N GLU A 33 -4.59 -1.06 -25.24
CA GLU A 33 -3.63 -0.52 -26.19
C GLU A 33 -2.77 0.59 -25.57
N ASP A 34 -3.36 1.43 -24.73
CA ASP A 34 -2.62 2.46 -23.98
C ASP A 34 -1.62 1.82 -23.01
N LEU A 35 -2.05 0.84 -22.22
CA LEU A 35 -1.17 0.12 -21.29
C LEU A 35 0.02 -0.53 -22.01
N LEU A 36 -0.23 -1.19 -23.16
CA LEU A 36 0.81 -1.84 -23.96
C LEU A 36 1.77 -0.86 -24.65
N ALA A 37 1.33 0.38 -24.89
CA ALA A 37 2.15 1.43 -25.47
C ALA A 37 2.97 2.19 -24.41
N ASP A 38 2.55 2.16 -23.14
CA ASP A 38 3.25 2.80 -22.04
C ASP A 38 4.47 2.00 -21.60
N ARG A 39 5.63 2.43 -22.09
CA ARG A 39 6.93 1.85 -21.76
C ARG A 39 7.25 1.88 -20.26
N SER A 40 6.67 2.80 -19.50
CA SER A 40 6.91 2.89 -18.05
C SER A 40 6.30 1.73 -17.27
N THR A 41 5.36 1.00 -17.87
CA THR A 41 4.68 -0.15 -17.25
C THR A 41 5.47 -1.45 -17.43
N PHE A 42 6.42 -1.49 -18.38
CA PHE A 42 7.24 -2.67 -18.63
C PHE A 42 8.67 -2.37 -19.09
N GLU A 43 8.89 -1.84 -20.31
CA GLU A 43 10.23 -1.74 -20.91
C GLU A 43 11.22 -0.88 -20.13
N ASP A 44 10.73 0.23 -19.57
CA ASP A 44 11.51 1.20 -18.82
C ASP A 44 11.23 1.10 -17.30
N PHE A 45 10.47 0.09 -16.85
CA PHE A 45 10.16 -0.13 -15.44
C PHE A 45 11.34 -0.75 -14.69
N ASP A 46 11.84 -0.04 -13.66
CA ASP A 46 12.92 -0.54 -12.81
C ASP A 46 12.35 -1.42 -11.67
N ALA A 47 12.22 -2.71 -11.97
CA ALA A 47 11.69 -3.69 -11.03
C ALA A 47 12.59 -3.89 -9.79
N ASP A 48 13.91 -3.80 -9.95
CA ASP A 48 14.85 -3.92 -8.84
C ASP A 48 14.67 -2.74 -7.88
N LYS A 49 14.61 -1.52 -8.41
CA LYS A 49 14.38 -0.32 -7.60
C LYS A 49 13.02 -0.33 -6.90
N ALA A 50 11.97 -0.76 -7.59
CA ALA A 50 10.64 -0.91 -7.00
C ALA A 50 10.65 -1.96 -5.86
N GLY A 51 11.40 -3.04 -6.03
CA GLY A 51 11.57 -4.11 -5.05
C GLY A 51 12.29 -3.68 -3.76
N GLU A 52 13.07 -2.60 -3.78
CA GLU A 52 13.71 -2.05 -2.58
C GLU A 52 12.70 -1.47 -1.57
N ARG A 53 11.45 -1.20 -1.98
CA ARG A 53 10.41 -0.61 -1.11
C ARG A 53 10.07 -1.57 0.05
N ASN A 54 10.26 -1.08 1.28
CA ASN A 54 9.76 -1.75 2.47
C ASN A 54 8.32 -1.31 2.77
N TYR A 55 7.39 -2.27 2.84
CA TYR A 55 5.96 -2.01 3.10
C TYR A 55 5.58 -1.89 4.58
N GLY A 56 6.49 -2.15 5.52
CA GLY A 56 6.24 -1.92 6.96
C GLY A 56 5.18 -2.84 7.59
N PHE A 57 4.83 -3.96 6.95
CA PHE A 57 3.75 -4.84 7.43
C PHE A 57 3.97 -5.40 8.84
N VAL A 58 5.22 -5.64 9.25
CA VAL A 58 5.55 -6.07 10.62
C VAL A 58 5.18 -4.99 11.64
N ARG A 59 5.45 -3.70 11.35
CA ARG A 59 5.06 -2.59 12.23
C ARG A 59 3.53 -2.50 12.33
N LEU A 60 2.83 -2.58 11.20
CA LEU A 60 1.38 -2.55 11.16
C LEU A 60 0.76 -3.71 11.96
N GLN A 61 1.29 -4.92 11.80
CA GLN A 61 0.85 -6.09 12.55
C GLN A 61 1.13 -5.95 14.05
N GLN A 62 2.27 -5.38 14.45
CA GLN A 62 2.56 -5.11 15.86
C GLN A 62 1.57 -4.11 16.47
N LEU A 63 1.20 -3.05 15.74
CA LEU A 63 0.16 -2.11 16.19
C LEU A 63 -1.19 -2.83 16.35
N ALA A 64 -1.56 -3.71 15.42
CA ALA A 64 -2.76 -4.51 15.54
C ALA A 64 -2.74 -5.41 16.79
N MET A 65 -1.59 -6.03 17.09
CA MET A 65 -1.42 -6.84 18.31
C MET A 65 -1.53 -6.01 19.59
N GLN A 66 -0.99 -4.78 19.63
CA GLN A 66 -1.11 -3.90 20.78
C GLN A 66 -2.56 -3.49 21.06
N HIS A 67 -3.34 -3.22 20.01
CA HIS A 67 -4.78 -2.97 20.12
C HIS A 67 -5.54 -4.21 20.59
N LEU A 68 -5.23 -5.39 20.04
CA LEU A 68 -5.87 -6.65 20.44
C LEU A 68 -5.62 -7.00 21.91
N LEU A 69 -4.39 -6.76 22.41
CA LEU A 69 -3.96 -7.08 23.77
C LEU A 69 -4.29 -5.98 24.79
N GLY A 70 -4.81 -4.82 24.36
CA GLY A 70 -5.20 -3.72 25.24
C GLY A 70 -4.04 -2.84 25.73
N PHE A 71 -2.89 -2.86 25.06
CA PHE A 71 -1.77 -1.95 25.33
C PHE A 71 -1.95 -0.55 24.73
N ARG A 72 -2.93 -0.41 23.82
CA ARG A 72 -3.38 0.86 23.24
C ARG A 72 -4.88 0.97 23.45
N ALA A 73 -5.33 2.14 23.90
CA ALA A 73 -6.74 2.48 24.12
C ALA A 73 -7.26 3.35 22.99
#